data_AF-A0A099UBJ1-F1
#
_entry.id   AF-A0A099UBJ1-F1
#
_cell.length_a   1.000
_cell.length_b   1.000
_cell.length_c   1.000
_cell.angle_alpha   90.00
_cell.angle_beta   90.00
_cell.angle_gamma   90.00
#
_symmetry.space_group_name_H-M   'P 1'
#
loop_
_entity.id
_entity.type
_entity.pdbx_description
1 polymer ?
#
loop_
_entity_poly.entity_id
_entity_poly.type
_entity_poly.pdbx_seq_one_letter_code
_entity_poly.pdbx_strand_id
1 'polypeptide(L)'
;MKKLVSLGIGIGVSFLIFGCADPEPQLPMFKPKALEAQGKGITVAKSTPYNCKALGEVEGKDDTQGTQGATRETLREGAINDLKNEAGNVVGENKRIMLKIDKEEVLCNALVQENRQLIRKVVKCNDGLPSNAIQGSLASHRIHADIFDCGEK
;
A
#
# COMPACT_ATOMS: atom_id res chain seq x y z
N MET A 1 42.24 69.70 -30.34
CA MET A 1 41.06 69.41 -31.17
C MET A 1 41.30 68.14 -31.98
N LYS A 2 40.26 67.31 -32.19
CA LYS A 2 40.18 65.94 -32.80
C LYS A 2 40.10 64.84 -31.73
N LYS A 3 38.89 64.36 -31.36
CA LYS A 3 37.88 63.48 -31.99
C LYS A 3 38.14 61.98 -31.73
N LEU A 4 37.09 61.34 -31.22
CA LEU A 4 36.89 59.94 -30.83
C LEU A 4 37.40 58.90 -31.83
N VAL A 5 37.77 57.72 -31.33
CA VAL A 5 37.27 56.42 -31.85
C VAL A 5 37.06 55.45 -30.67
N SER A 6 35.85 54.88 -30.64
CA SER A 6 35.39 53.77 -29.80
C SER A 6 35.96 52.45 -30.32
N LEU A 7 36.40 51.56 -29.42
CA LEU A 7 36.51 50.13 -29.72
C LEU A 7 36.14 49.33 -28.46
N GLY A 8 34.96 48.72 -28.50
CA GLY A 8 34.46 47.84 -27.45
C GLY A 8 35.17 46.50 -27.44
N ILE A 9 35.42 45.97 -26.25
CA ILE A 9 35.75 44.57 -26.02
C ILE A 9 34.87 44.13 -24.83
N GLY A 10 33.77 43.45 -25.16
CA GLY A 10 32.98 42.72 -24.19
C GLY A 10 33.64 41.39 -23.89
N ILE A 11 33.85 41.09 -22.61
CA ILE A 11 34.23 39.75 -22.15
C ILE A 11 33.38 39.41 -20.92
N GLY A 12 32.40 38.54 -21.16
CA GLY A 12 32.07 37.39 -20.32
C GLY A 12 31.60 37.67 -18.91
N VAL A 13 30.32 38.01 -18.75
CA VAL A 13 29.59 37.63 -17.54
C VAL A 13 29.45 36.10 -17.59
N SER A 14 30.33 35.40 -16.87
CA SER A 14 30.14 33.98 -16.57
C SER A 14 28.85 33.84 -15.76
N PHE A 15 27.74 33.61 -16.45
CA PHE A 15 26.55 33.02 -15.86
C PHE A 15 26.95 31.63 -15.38
N LEU A 16 27.23 31.52 -14.08
CA LEU A 16 27.15 30.26 -13.38
C LEU A 16 25.71 29.78 -13.57
N ILE A 17 25.56 28.79 -14.46
CA ILE A 17 24.32 28.08 -14.67
C ILE A 17 24.09 27.31 -13.37
N PHE A 18 23.37 27.93 -12.44
CA PHE A 18 22.69 27.20 -11.39
C PHE A 18 21.70 26.29 -12.11
N GLY A 19 22.12 25.05 -12.32
CA GLY A 19 21.18 23.99 -12.65
C GLY A 19 20.21 23.92 -11.48
N CYS A 20 19.03 24.51 -11.66
CA CYS A 20 17.85 24.12 -10.89
C CYS A 20 17.60 22.67 -11.27
N ALA A 21 18.24 21.74 -10.56
CA ALA A 21 17.71 20.40 -10.47
C ALA A 21 16.37 20.57 -9.77
N ASP A 22 15.27 20.48 -10.53
CA ASP A 22 13.94 20.38 -9.93
C ASP A 22 14.02 19.28 -8.86
N PRO A 23 13.62 19.56 -7.60
CA PRO A 23 13.67 18.55 -6.56
C PRO A 23 12.86 17.34 -7.04
N GLU A 24 13.53 16.20 -7.11
CA GLU A 24 12.93 14.94 -7.51
C GLU A 24 11.63 14.74 -6.70
N PRO A 25 10.48 14.45 -7.34
CA PRO A 25 9.20 14.38 -6.63
C PRO A 25 9.29 13.35 -5.50
N GLN A 26 9.36 13.83 -4.25
CA GLN A 26 9.40 12.94 -3.10
C GLN A 26 8.03 12.30 -2.94
N LEU A 27 7.95 10.98 -3.15
CA LEU A 27 6.72 10.24 -2.92
C LEU A 27 6.33 10.35 -1.44
N PRO A 28 5.02 10.45 -1.12
CA PRO A 28 4.57 10.45 0.27
C PRO A 28 4.96 9.14 0.97
N MET A 29 5.26 9.21 2.26
CA MET A 29 5.47 8.01 3.08
C MET A 29 4.17 7.23 3.24
N PHE A 30 4.26 5.90 3.11
CA PHE A 30 3.12 5.01 3.30
C PHE A 30 2.56 5.16 4.72
N LYS A 31 1.23 5.16 4.80
CA LYS A 31 0.49 5.08 6.06
C LYS A 31 -0.56 3.98 5.92
N PRO A 32 -0.63 3.03 6.85
CA PRO A 32 -1.70 2.04 6.86
C PRO A 32 -3.07 2.70 6.87
N LYS A 33 -4.06 2.07 6.22
CA LYS A 33 -5.46 2.46 6.37
C LYS A 33 -5.86 2.55 7.84
N ALA A 34 -6.65 3.58 8.16
CA ALA A 34 -7.10 3.83 9.52
C ALA A 34 -8.18 2.83 9.97
N LEU A 35 -8.21 2.54 11.28
CA LEU A 35 -9.32 1.84 11.90
C LEU A 35 -10.46 2.82 12.18
N GLU A 36 -11.60 2.60 11.55
CA GLU A 36 -12.80 3.43 11.69
C GLU A 36 -13.61 3.04 12.92
N ALA A 37 -14.55 3.89 13.31
CA ALA A 37 -15.34 3.71 14.53
C ALA A 37 -16.14 2.38 14.54
N GLN A 38 -16.73 1.99 13.41
CA GLN A 38 -17.48 0.75 13.27
C GLN A 38 -16.60 -0.51 13.37
N GLY A 39 -15.33 -0.42 12.98
CA GLY A 39 -14.36 -1.51 13.12
C GLY A 39 -13.86 -1.69 14.55
N LYS A 40 -14.09 -0.71 15.44
CA LYS A 40 -13.64 -0.78 16.84
C LYS A 40 -14.42 -1.84 17.61
N GLY A 41 -13.66 -2.65 18.37
CA GLY A 41 -14.21 -3.75 19.17
C GLY A 41 -14.48 -5.04 18.39
N ILE A 42 -14.19 -5.08 17.09
CA ILE A 42 -14.19 -6.35 16.33
C ILE A 42 -12.91 -7.12 16.64
N THR A 43 -13.08 -8.38 17.05
CA THR A 43 -11.98 -9.26 17.45
C THR A 43 -11.59 -10.18 16.31
N VAL A 44 -10.30 -10.32 16.03
CA VAL A 44 -9.79 -11.36 15.13
C VAL A 44 -9.40 -12.58 15.96
N ALA A 45 -10.07 -13.70 15.71
CA ALA A 45 -9.86 -14.98 16.37
C ALA A 45 -8.88 -15.85 15.57
N LYS A 46 -8.12 -16.68 16.29
CA LYS A 46 -7.22 -17.67 15.68
C LYS A 46 -7.96 -18.87 15.10
N SER A 47 -9.14 -19.17 15.61
CA SER A 47 -9.96 -20.34 15.24
C SER A 47 -11.43 -19.95 15.19
N THR A 48 -12.26 -20.83 14.63
CA THR A 48 -13.71 -20.62 14.55
C THR A 48 -14.26 -20.45 15.96
N PRO A 49 -14.94 -19.34 16.27
CA PRO A 49 -15.47 -19.11 17.61
C PRO A 49 -16.67 -20.03 17.87
N TYR A 50 -16.72 -20.61 19.06
CA TYR A 50 -17.82 -21.48 19.49
C TYR A 50 -19.05 -20.63 19.85
N ASN A 51 -20.24 -21.19 19.62
CA ASN A 51 -21.54 -20.56 19.93
C ASN A 51 -21.78 -19.22 19.22
N CYS A 52 -21.19 -19.02 18.04
CA CYS A 52 -21.43 -17.85 17.19
C CYS A 52 -22.09 -18.26 15.87
N LYS A 53 -22.87 -17.36 15.29
CA LYS A 53 -23.53 -17.54 14.00
C LYS A 53 -22.65 -16.98 12.89
N ALA A 54 -22.33 -17.78 11.87
CA ALA A 54 -21.66 -17.29 10.67
C ALA A 54 -22.58 -16.33 9.90
N LEU A 55 -22.06 -15.17 9.52
CA LEU A 55 -22.78 -14.13 8.77
C LEU A 55 -22.36 -14.07 7.29
N GLY A 56 -21.16 -14.52 6.97
CA GLY A 56 -20.61 -14.49 5.61
C GLY A 56 -19.10 -14.29 5.62
N GLU A 57 -18.56 -13.95 4.47
CA GLU A 57 -17.13 -13.68 4.25
C GLU A 57 -16.90 -12.19 4.00
N VAL A 58 -15.71 -11.69 4.35
CA VAL A 58 -15.28 -10.32 4.10
C VAL A 58 -13.81 -10.28 3.69
N GLU A 59 -13.47 -9.30 2.84
CA GLU A 59 -12.10 -9.00 2.44
C GLU A 59 -11.69 -7.66 3.02
N GLY A 60 -10.48 -7.58 3.57
CA GLY A 60 -9.79 -6.33 3.87
C GLY A 60 -8.50 -6.25 3.07
N LYS A 61 -8.16 -5.06 2.59
CA LYS A 61 -6.96 -4.83 1.79
C LYS A 61 -6.28 -3.52 2.12
N ASP A 62 -4.98 -3.46 1.92
CA ASP A 62 -4.25 -2.20 1.81
C ASP A 62 -3.22 -2.28 0.70
N ASP A 63 -2.92 -1.15 0.08
CA ASP A 63 -2.09 -1.08 -1.12
C ASP A 63 -1.20 0.16 -1.09
N THR A 64 -0.09 0.11 -1.80
CA THR A 64 0.94 1.14 -1.67
C THR A 64 0.53 2.49 -2.27
N GLN A 65 -0.48 2.58 -3.14
CA GLN A 65 -1.03 3.84 -3.70
C GLN A 65 0.00 4.88 -4.18
N GLY A 66 1.17 4.44 -4.68
CA GLY A 66 2.24 5.35 -5.10
C GLY A 66 3.00 6.04 -3.95
N THR A 67 2.89 5.50 -2.73
CA THR A 67 3.70 5.90 -1.57
C THR A 67 5.02 5.12 -1.54
N GLN A 68 5.95 5.60 -0.71
CA GLN A 68 7.22 4.91 -0.43
C GLN A 68 7.29 4.41 1.01
N GLY A 69 8.18 3.44 1.27
CA GLY A 69 8.45 2.93 2.61
C GLY A 69 7.40 1.95 3.15
N ALA A 70 6.47 1.48 2.33
CA ALA A 70 5.55 0.41 2.71
C ALA A 70 6.33 -0.89 3.01
N THR A 71 6.00 -1.52 4.13
CA THR A 71 6.50 -2.84 4.51
C THR A 71 5.34 -3.84 4.50
N ARG A 72 5.66 -5.14 4.59
CA ARG A 72 4.62 -6.17 4.69
C ARG A 72 3.79 -6.00 5.97
N GLU A 73 4.44 -5.64 7.07
CA GLU A 73 3.81 -5.46 8.38
C GLU A 73 2.82 -4.29 8.35
N THR A 74 3.23 -3.17 7.77
CA THR A 74 2.39 -1.96 7.68
C THR A 74 1.22 -2.14 6.70
N LEU A 75 1.44 -2.80 5.55
CA LEU A 75 0.35 -3.18 4.64
C LEU A 75 -0.61 -4.17 5.31
N ARG A 76 -0.10 -5.14 6.08
CA ARG A 76 -0.92 -6.10 6.82
C ARG A 76 -1.76 -5.41 7.89
N GLU A 77 -1.18 -4.45 8.62
CA GLU A 77 -1.90 -3.64 9.61
C GLU A 77 -3.09 -2.91 8.97
N GLY A 78 -2.86 -2.22 7.85
CA GLY A 78 -3.91 -1.52 7.14
C GLY A 78 -4.96 -2.47 6.56
N ALA A 79 -4.56 -3.64 6.05
CA ALA A 79 -5.48 -4.66 5.57
C ALA A 79 -6.36 -5.24 6.70
N ILE A 80 -5.82 -5.38 7.92
CA ILE A 80 -6.60 -5.77 9.11
C ILE A 80 -7.57 -4.66 9.52
N ASN A 81 -7.16 -3.41 9.46
CA ASN A 81 -8.03 -2.27 9.78
C ASN A 81 -9.19 -2.21 8.78
N ASP A 82 -8.90 -2.31 7.48
CA ASP A 82 -9.89 -2.39 6.41
C ASP A 82 -10.84 -3.57 6.61
N LEU A 83 -10.31 -4.76 6.93
CA LEU A 83 -11.11 -5.96 7.22
C LEU A 83 -12.12 -5.72 8.34
N LYS A 84 -11.69 -5.05 9.42
CA LYS A 84 -12.57 -4.69 10.54
C LYS A 84 -13.58 -3.61 10.15
N ASN A 85 -13.18 -2.63 9.35
CA ASN A 85 -14.08 -1.58 8.88
C ASN A 85 -15.20 -2.19 8.02
N GLU A 86 -14.85 -3.06 7.08
CA GLU A 86 -15.81 -3.75 6.23
C GLU A 86 -16.71 -4.69 7.04
N ALA A 87 -16.14 -5.46 7.97
CA ALA A 87 -16.95 -6.27 8.88
C ALA A 87 -17.94 -5.41 9.69
N GLY A 88 -17.50 -4.26 10.19
CA GLY A 88 -18.32 -3.30 10.92
C GLY A 88 -19.45 -2.71 10.08
N ASN A 89 -19.27 -2.58 8.76
CA ASN A 89 -20.33 -2.13 7.84
C ASN A 89 -21.39 -3.23 7.59
N VAL A 90 -21.00 -4.50 7.65
CA VAL A 90 -21.91 -5.65 7.43
C VAL A 90 -22.82 -5.90 8.64
N VAL A 91 -22.34 -5.61 9.84
CA VAL A 91 -23.02 -5.93 11.10
C VAL A 91 -23.71 -4.73 11.73
N GLY A 92 -24.89 -4.97 12.30
CA GLY A 92 -25.63 -3.95 13.04
C GLY A 92 -24.92 -3.52 14.33
N GLU A 93 -25.37 -2.40 14.89
CA GLU A 93 -24.87 -1.88 16.16
C GLU A 93 -25.09 -2.86 17.32
N ASN A 94 -24.29 -2.71 18.38
CA ASN A 94 -24.37 -3.48 19.63
C ASN A 94 -24.13 -5.01 19.52
N LYS A 95 -23.50 -5.49 18.43
CA LYS A 95 -23.13 -6.91 18.28
C LYS A 95 -21.66 -7.18 18.62
N ARG A 96 -21.40 -8.33 19.26
CA ARG A 96 -20.06 -8.89 19.49
C ARG A 96 -19.63 -9.65 18.25
N ILE A 97 -18.80 -9.03 17.43
CA ILE A 97 -18.36 -9.59 16.16
C ILE A 97 -16.94 -10.16 16.28
N MET A 98 -16.78 -11.36 15.74
CA MET A 98 -15.50 -12.04 15.65
C MET A 98 -15.20 -12.40 14.20
N LEU A 99 -13.94 -12.26 13.81
CA LEU A 99 -13.43 -12.59 12.48
C LEU A 99 -12.47 -13.76 12.59
N LYS A 100 -12.53 -14.71 11.65
CA LYS A 100 -11.50 -15.74 11.49
C LYS A 100 -10.82 -15.53 10.16
N ILE A 101 -9.51 -15.25 10.17
CA ILE A 101 -8.76 -15.13 8.93
C ILE A 101 -8.60 -16.51 8.31
N ASP A 102 -9.04 -16.66 7.07
CA ASP A 102 -8.94 -17.90 6.29
C ASP A 102 -7.73 -17.87 5.37
N LYS A 103 -7.40 -16.69 4.87
CA LYS A 103 -6.39 -16.53 3.83
C LYS A 103 -5.78 -15.14 3.87
N GLU A 104 -4.47 -15.08 3.76
CA GLU A 104 -3.73 -13.85 3.50
C GLU A 104 -3.00 -13.96 2.17
N GLU A 105 -3.03 -12.89 1.37
CA GLU A 105 -2.31 -12.78 0.10
C GLU A 105 -1.48 -11.51 0.07
N VAL A 106 -0.19 -11.65 -0.22
CA VAL A 106 0.69 -10.51 -0.49
C VAL A 106 0.90 -10.43 -1.98
N LEU A 107 0.64 -9.26 -2.57
CA LEU A 107 0.84 -9.01 -3.98
C LEU A 107 2.02 -8.06 -4.18
N CYS A 108 2.81 -8.35 -5.21
CA CYS A 108 3.96 -7.56 -5.62
C CYS A 108 3.84 -7.16 -7.08
N ASN A 109 4.30 -5.94 -7.40
CA ASN A 109 4.58 -5.53 -8.77
C ASN A 109 5.94 -6.12 -9.16
N ALA A 110 5.96 -7.13 -10.01
CA ALA A 110 7.19 -7.84 -10.39
C ALA A 110 7.51 -7.67 -11.88
N LEU A 111 8.80 -7.60 -12.18
CA LEU A 111 9.34 -7.75 -13.53
C LEU A 111 9.73 -9.22 -13.72
N VAL A 112 9.00 -9.91 -14.60
CA VAL A 112 9.08 -11.36 -14.78
C VAL A 112 9.59 -11.68 -16.19
N GLN A 113 10.45 -12.69 -16.30
CA GLN A 113 10.93 -13.18 -17.58
C GLN A 113 10.04 -14.31 -18.10
N GLU A 114 9.41 -14.10 -19.25
CA GLU A 114 8.57 -15.07 -19.95
C GLU A 114 8.90 -15.07 -21.43
N ASN A 115 9.17 -16.24 -22.02
CA ASN A 115 9.49 -16.37 -23.46
C ASN A 115 10.57 -15.39 -23.95
N ARG A 116 11.60 -15.16 -23.14
CA ARG A 116 12.71 -14.19 -23.38
C ARG A 116 12.29 -12.71 -23.39
N GLN A 117 11.08 -12.39 -22.94
CA GLN A 117 10.58 -11.03 -22.76
C GLN A 117 10.47 -10.68 -21.27
N LEU A 118 10.64 -9.40 -20.95
CA LEU A 118 10.44 -8.88 -19.61
C LEU A 118 9.06 -8.24 -19.50
N ILE A 119 8.24 -8.76 -18.61
CA ILE A 119 6.84 -8.36 -18.45
C ILE A 119 6.62 -7.87 -17.03
N ARG A 120 6.03 -6.67 -16.87
CA ARG A 120 5.54 -6.20 -15.58
C ARG A 120 4.18 -6.81 -15.30
N LYS A 121 4.03 -7.48 -14.17
CA LYS A 121 2.75 -8.03 -13.72
C LYS A 121 2.64 -8.06 -12.20
N VAL A 122 1.40 -8.09 -11.73
CA VAL A 122 1.10 -8.33 -10.31
C VAL A 122 1.17 -9.82 -10.04
N VAL A 123 1.97 -10.22 -9.07
CA VAL A 123 2.16 -11.63 -8.67
C VAL A 123 1.93 -11.81 -7.18
N LYS A 124 1.57 -13.02 -6.76
CA LYS A 124 1.60 -13.39 -5.35
C LYS A 124 3.06 -13.50 -4.89
N CYS A 125 3.34 -12.97 -3.71
CA CYS A 125 4.68 -12.94 -3.13
C CYS A 125 4.67 -13.16 -1.61
N ASN A 126 3.72 -13.97 -1.11
CA ASN A 126 3.62 -14.34 0.31
C ASN A 126 4.93 -14.86 0.90
N ASP A 127 5.66 -15.64 0.11
CA ASP A 127 6.91 -16.32 0.51
C ASP A 127 8.12 -15.80 -0.29
N GLY A 128 8.02 -14.57 -0.79
CA GLY A 128 9.01 -13.97 -1.69
C GLY A 128 8.53 -13.93 -3.14
N LEU A 129 9.34 -13.31 -4.00
CA LEU A 129 9.03 -13.21 -5.43
C LEU A 129 9.12 -14.59 -6.10
N PRO A 130 8.31 -14.83 -7.15
CA PRO A 130 8.40 -16.09 -7.91
C PRO A 130 9.78 -16.22 -8.56
N SER A 131 10.23 -17.44 -8.80
CA SER A 131 11.59 -17.76 -9.26
C SER A 131 11.98 -17.13 -10.61
N ASN A 132 10.99 -16.79 -11.44
CA ASN A 132 11.18 -16.13 -12.72
C ASN A 132 11.08 -14.59 -12.64
N ALA A 133 10.94 -14.02 -11.44
CA ALA A 133 11.01 -12.57 -11.23
C ALA A 133 12.47 -12.13 -11.06
N ILE A 134 12.80 -11.03 -11.72
CA ILE A 134 14.12 -10.39 -11.65
C ILE A 134 14.13 -9.30 -10.58
N GLN A 135 12.99 -8.62 -10.41
CA GLN A 135 12.79 -7.55 -9.45
C GLN A 135 11.33 -7.50 -9.05
N GLY A 136 11.04 -7.01 -7.85
CA GLY A 136 9.69 -6.63 -7.49
C GLY A 136 9.64 -5.68 -6.30
N SER A 137 8.48 -5.06 -6.13
CA SER A 137 8.13 -4.23 -4.98
C SER A 137 6.76 -4.61 -4.46
N LEU A 138 6.53 -4.39 -3.16
CA LEU A 138 5.21 -4.61 -2.55
C LEU A 138 4.15 -3.75 -3.25
N ALA A 139 3.00 -4.37 -3.53
CA ALA A 139 1.86 -3.72 -4.16
C ALA A 139 0.69 -3.64 -3.20
N SER A 140 0.31 -4.76 -2.58
CA SER A 140 -0.83 -4.79 -1.64
C SER A 140 -0.79 -6.01 -0.73
N HIS A 141 -1.49 -5.94 0.39
CA HIS A 141 -1.83 -7.09 1.25
C HIS A 141 -3.34 -7.25 1.28
N ARG A 142 -3.85 -8.47 1.10
CA ARG A 142 -5.27 -8.82 1.16
C ARG A 142 -5.50 -9.91 2.19
N ILE A 143 -6.58 -9.79 2.95
CA ILE A 143 -6.96 -10.72 4.00
C ILE A 143 -8.43 -11.08 3.78
N HIS A 144 -8.71 -12.37 3.70
CA HIS A 144 -10.08 -12.90 3.67
C HIS A 144 -10.41 -13.52 5.02
N ALA A 145 -11.62 -13.26 5.51
CA ALA A 145 -12.08 -13.78 6.78
C ALA A 145 -13.58 -14.10 6.78
N ASP A 146 -13.94 -15.16 7.50
CA ASP A 146 -15.30 -15.43 7.96
C ASP A 146 -15.72 -14.42 9.05
N ILE A 147 -16.97 -13.92 8.98
CA ILE A 147 -17.62 -13.08 9.99
C ILE A 147 -18.54 -13.92 10.87
N PHE A 148 -18.45 -13.73 12.19
CA PHE A 148 -19.31 -14.37 13.18
C PHE A 148 -20.00 -13.35 14.10
N ASP A 149 -21.31 -13.51 14.30
CA ASP A 149 -22.09 -12.86 15.37
C ASP A 149 -22.08 -13.75 16.61
N CYS A 150 -21.51 -13.22 17.71
CA CYS A 150 -21.38 -13.90 18.99
C CYS A 150 -22.31 -13.33 20.07
N GLY A 151 -23.38 -12.64 19.69
CA GLY A 151 -24.36 -12.05 20.60
C GLY A 151 -24.16 -10.55 20.81
N GLU A 152 -24.70 -10.03 21.91
CA GLU A 152 -24.59 -8.60 22.24
C GLU A 152 -23.28 -8.29 22.98
N LYS A 153 -22.87 -7.02 22.93
CA LYS A 153 -21.68 -6.50 23.62
C LYS A 153 -21.91 -6.30 25.12
#